data_AF-A0AAD9X0T1-F1
#
_entry.id   AF-A0AAD9X0T1-F1
#
_cell.length_a   1.000
_cell.length_b   1.000
_cell.length_c   1.000
_cell.angle_alpha   90.00
_cell.angle_beta   90.00
_cell.angle_gamma   90.00
#
_symmetry.space_group_name_H-M   'P 1'
#
loop_
_entity.id
_entity.type
_entity.pdbx_description
1 polymer ?
#
loop_
_entity_poly.entity_id
_entity_poly.type
_entity_poly.pdbx_seq_one_letter_code
_entity_poly.pdbx_strand_id
1 'polypeptide(L)'
;MFRTIELANELTWYSTHTSQDGNMRHPVDSPAWETIDDTWPCFASDPCNLRLGLAANGFNPFRNLSSTHSTWPVVLVTYNLPPWKCMSKENLMLTLLIPGPKQPGNDIDVYLQPLIDDLNELWRTGVEVYDASSNSTFNLKAILMWTINDFPAYGNLAGCCVKDRYVCPACGLKTCSERLKFSKKNVYLGHRRFLPMNHTLRKMNSWLNGAEETADKPRIISGKEVRLACEEVENDFGKKKKMGKERKI
;
A
#
# COMPACT_ATOMS: atom_id res chain seq x y z
N MET A 1 -8.42 -17.82 13.46
CA MET A 1 -8.02 -16.68 14.30
C MET A 1 -8.65 -16.74 15.69
N PHE A 2 -9.98 -16.79 15.84
CA PHE A 2 -10.63 -16.78 17.17
C PHE A 2 -10.87 -18.16 17.82
N ARG A 3 -10.05 -19.17 17.49
CA ARG A 3 -10.32 -20.58 17.87
C ARG A 3 -9.92 -20.93 19.31
N THR A 4 -8.96 -20.21 19.89
CA THR A 4 -8.56 -20.39 21.30
C THR A 4 -8.77 -19.09 22.05
N ILE A 5 -9.01 -19.22 23.37
CA ILE A 5 -9.22 -18.07 24.24
C ILE A 5 -7.99 -17.16 24.22
N GLU A 6 -6.77 -17.73 24.23
CA GLU A 6 -5.56 -16.90 24.21
C GLU A 6 -5.46 -16.07 22.93
N LEU A 7 -5.68 -16.68 21.76
CA LEU A 7 -5.55 -15.97 20.49
C LEU A 7 -6.67 -14.94 20.29
N ALA A 8 -7.89 -15.24 20.73
CA ALA A 8 -9.00 -14.28 20.71
C ALA A 8 -8.70 -13.04 21.56
N ASN A 9 -8.14 -13.23 22.77
CA ASN A 9 -7.74 -12.12 23.63
C ASN A 9 -6.56 -11.32 23.03
N GLU A 10 -5.65 -11.98 22.32
CA GLU A 10 -4.56 -11.28 21.61
C GLU A 10 -5.06 -10.48 20.40
N LEU A 11 -6.08 -10.96 19.70
CA LEU A 11 -6.69 -10.26 18.56
C LEU A 11 -7.55 -9.06 18.98
N THR A 12 -7.81 -8.90 20.27
CA THR A 12 -8.47 -7.72 20.83
C THR A 12 -7.52 -6.88 21.69
N TRP A 13 -6.24 -7.25 21.77
CA TRP A 13 -5.23 -6.64 22.64
C TRP A 13 -5.15 -5.11 22.46
N TYR A 14 -5.16 -4.63 21.23
CA TYR A 14 -5.01 -3.20 20.92
C TYR A 14 -6.06 -2.34 21.63
N SER A 15 -7.27 -2.86 21.87
CA SER A 15 -8.42 -2.10 22.39
C SER A 15 -8.20 -1.55 23.80
N THR A 16 -7.25 -2.13 24.54
CA THR A 16 -6.94 -1.77 25.93
C THR A 16 -5.50 -1.23 26.10
N HIS A 17 -4.71 -1.16 25.02
CA HIS A 17 -3.27 -0.90 25.07
C HIS A 17 -2.83 0.29 24.20
N THR A 18 -3.74 1.24 23.96
CA THR A 18 -3.42 2.51 23.30
C THR A 18 -2.53 3.38 24.19
N SER A 19 -1.49 3.94 23.60
CA SER A 19 -0.56 4.87 24.23
C SER A 19 -1.26 6.13 24.75
N GLN A 20 -0.91 6.58 25.96
CA GLN A 20 -1.48 7.79 26.60
C GLN A 20 -0.51 8.97 26.64
N ASP A 21 0.77 8.76 26.30
CA ASP A 21 1.82 9.77 26.41
C ASP A 21 2.20 10.40 25.06
N GLY A 22 1.41 10.12 24.01
CA GLY A 22 1.64 10.61 22.65
C GLY A 22 2.77 9.90 21.89
N ASN A 23 3.44 8.92 22.50
CA ASN A 23 4.47 8.13 21.80
C ASN A 23 3.85 6.97 21.04
N MET A 24 4.26 6.79 19.79
CA MET A 24 3.82 5.67 18.95
C MET A 24 4.62 4.39 19.30
N ARG A 25 3.93 3.36 19.79
CA ARG A 25 4.52 2.04 20.12
C ARG A 25 3.98 0.94 19.24
N HIS A 26 2.81 1.16 18.65
CA HIS A 26 2.11 0.19 17.84
C HIS A 26 1.25 0.91 16.78
N PRO A 27 0.86 0.26 15.66
CA PRO A 27 -0.06 0.85 14.67
C PRO A 27 -1.34 1.47 15.22
N VAL A 28 -1.84 0.97 16.36
CA VAL A 28 -3.01 1.54 17.07
C VAL A 28 -2.79 2.99 17.51
N ASP A 29 -1.55 3.40 17.75
CA ASP A 29 -1.19 4.76 18.14
C ASP A 29 -1.00 5.69 16.93
N SER A 30 -1.28 5.22 15.71
CA SER A 30 -1.06 5.98 14.49
C SER A 30 -2.26 6.87 14.13
N PRO A 31 -2.03 8.06 13.55
CA PRO A 31 -3.13 8.90 13.04
C PRO A 31 -3.98 8.19 11.98
N ALA A 32 -3.41 7.21 11.26
CA ALA A 32 -4.14 6.42 10.29
C ALA A 32 -5.18 5.50 10.95
N TRP A 33 -4.86 4.94 12.12
CA TRP A 33 -5.80 4.15 12.91
C TRP A 33 -6.93 5.02 13.45
N GLU A 34 -6.59 6.17 14.05
CA GLU A 34 -7.56 7.16 14.51
C GLU A 34 -8.50 7.61 13.38
N THR A 35 -7.94 7.93 12.20
CA THR A 35 -8.74 8.31 11.03
C THR A 35 -9.72 7.21 10.60
N ILE A 36 -9.30 5.94 10.65
CA ILE A 36 -10.18 4.79 10.34
C ILE A 36 -11.32 4.74 11.36
N ASP A 37 -11.01 4.87 12.64
CA ASP A 37 -11.99 4.74 13.71
C ASP A 37 -13.02 5.88 13.67
N ASP A 38 -12.57 7.11 13.39
CA ASP A 38 -13.43 8.28 13.19
C ASP A 38 -14.29 8.15 11.93
N THR A 39 -13.74 7.60 10.85
CA THR A 39 -14.46 7.47 9.58
C THR A 39 -15.51 6.35 9.64
N TRP A 40 -15.23 5.28 10.37
CA TRP A 40 -16.12 4.11 10.48
C TRP A 40 -16.35 3.67 11.94
N PRO A 41 -17.10 4.46 12.74
CA PRO A 41 -17.30 4.17 14.16
C PRO A 41 -17.98 2.81 14.42
N CYS A 42 -18.91 2.39 13.56
CA CYS A 42 -19.57 1.09 13.67
C CYS A 42 -18.62 -0.09 13.42
N PHE A 43 -17.54 0.11 12.65
CA PHE A 43 -16.51 -0.89 12.47
C PHE A 43 -15.58 -0.91 13.69
N ALA A 44 -15.17 0.27 14.16
CA ALA A 44 -14.25 0.41 15.28
C ALA A 44 -14.85 0.00 16.63
N SER A 45 -16.18 0.07 16.78
CA SER A 45 -16.88 -0.30 18.01
C SER A 45 -16.75 -1.79 18.36
N ASP A 46 -16.48 -2.65 17.38
CA ASP A 46 -16.22 -4.07 17.62
C ASP A 46 -14.71 -4.32 17.64
N PRO A 47 -14.12 -4.63 18.82
CA PRO A 47 -12.69 -4.85 18.93
C PRO A 47 -12.21 -6.08 18.15
N CYS A 48 -13.08 -7.03 17.83
CA CYS A 48 -12.73 -8.24 17.09
C CYS A 48 -12.51 -7.98 15.59
N ASN A 49 -12.97 -6.84 15.07
CA ASN A 49 -12.73 -6.47 13.68
C ASN A 49 -11.25 -6.26 13.38
N LEU A 50 -10.79 -6.81 12.26
CA LEU A 50 -9.36 -6.89 11.93
C LEU A 50 -8.90 -5.68 11.13
N ARG A 51 -7.72 -5.16 11.49
CA ARG A 51 -7.00 -4.16 10.72
C ARG A 51 -5.76 -4.80 10.12
N LEU A 52 -5.70 -4.77 8.80
CA LEU A 52 -4.73 -5.51 8.00
C LEU A 52 -3.73 -4.57 7.33
N GLY A 53 -2.47 -4.98 7.25
CA GLY A 53 -1.47 -4.42 6.35
C GLY A 53 -1.14 -5.40 5.25
N LEU A 54 -0.92 -4.91 4.02
CA LEU A 54 -0.52 -5.76 2.89
C LEU A 54 0.88 -5.41 2.43
N ALA A 55 1.79 -6.37 2.46
CA ALA A 55 3.14 -6.21 1.93
C ALA A 55 3.32 -7.02 0.65
N ALA A 56 3.92 -6.41 -0.37
CA ALA A 56 4.32 -7.14 -1.57
C ALA A 56 5.57 -6.50 -2.20
N ASN A 57 6.54 -7.35 -2.54
CA ASN A 57 7.73 -6.97 -3.29
C ASN A 57 8.29 -8.18 -4.05
N GLY A 58 9.10 -7.94 -5.08
CA GLY A 58 9.85 -9.00 -5.75
C GLY A 58 11.14 -9.33 -5.01
N PHE A 59 11.42 -10.62 -4.82
CA PHE A 59 12.73 -11.10 -4.36
C PHE A 59 13.22 -12.25 -5.24
N ASN A 60 14.52 -12.54 -5.22
CA ASN A 60 15.08 -13.71 -5.90
C ASN A 60 15.49 -14.79 -4.89
N PRO A 61 14.80 -15.96 -4.86
CA PRO A 61 15.17 -17.06 -3.98
C PRO A 61 16.42 -17.86 -4.44
N PHE A 62 16.90 -17.68 -5.68
CA PHE A 62 17.90 -18.55 -6.32
C PHE A 62 19.27 -17.86 -6.54
N ARG A 63 19.89 -17.36 -5.45
CA ARG A 63 21.20 -16.65 -5.34
C ARG A 63 21.15 -15.14 -5.56
N ASN A 64 22.01 -14.42 -4.81
CA ASN A 64 22.08 -12.95 -4.71
C ASN A 64 22.41 -12.17 -6.01
N LEU A 65 22.84 -12.82 -7.10
CA LEU A 65 23.32 -12.14 -8.31
C LEU A 65 22.64 -12.59 -9.60
N SER A 66 21.69 -13.52 -9.54
CA SER A 66 20.92 -13.89 -10.73
C SER A 66 19.74 -12.93 -10.93
N SER A 67 19.48 -12.51 -12.16
CA SER A 67 18.26 -11.76 -12.54
C SER A 67 17.25 -12.64 -13.27
N THR A 68 17.46 -13.96 -13.26
CA THR A 68 16.64 -14.93 -14.02
C THR A 68 15.34 -15.30 -13.32
N HIS A 69 15.14 -14.86 -12.08
CA HIS A 69 13.95 -15.17 -11.29
C HIS A 69 13.52 -13.98 -10.43
N SER A 70 12.21 -13.80 -10.30
CA SER A 70 11.58 -12.85 -9.41
C SER A 70 10.31 -13.47 -8.86
N THR A 71 10.32 -13.75 -7.56
CA THR A 71 9.17 -14.28 -6.82
C THR A 71 8.55 -13.15 -6.01
N TRP A 72 7.22 -13.01 -6.09
CA TRP A 72 6.47 -11.98 -5.41
C TRP A 72 5.57 -12.61 -4.34
N PRO A 73 5.97 -12.60 -3.06
CA PRO A 73 5.08 -12.90 -1.96
C PRO A 73 4.15 -11.71 -1.72
N VAL A 74 2.86 -12.01 -1.54
CA VAL A 74 1.87 -11.08 -1.00
C VAL A 74 1.57 -11.54 0.41
N VAL A 75 1.85 -10.68 1.38
CA VAL A 75 1.78 -11.01 2.80
C VAL A 75 0.80 -10.08 3.48
N LEU A 76 -0.15 -10.64 4.23
CA LEU A 76 -1.01 -9.89 5.13
C LEU A 76 -0.48 -9.94 6.56
N VAL A 77 -0.58 -8.80 7.23
CA VAL A 77 -0.23 -8.60 8.63
C VAL A 77 -1.49 -8.22 9.40
N THR A 78 -1.77 -8.93 10.49
CA THR A 78 -2.87 -8.57 11.40
C THR A 78 -2.37 -7.64 12.49
N TYR A 79 -2.67 -6.35 12.38
CA TYR A 79 -2.20 -5.34 13.33
C TYR A 79 -3.00 -5.30 14.63
N ASN A 80 -4.00 -6.15 14.82
CA ASN A 80 -4.66 -6.25 16.10
C ASN A 80 -3.80 -6.93 17.18
N LEU A 81 -2.87 -7.79 16.76
CA LEU A 81 -2.02 -8.57 17.63
C LEU A 81 -1.01 -7.68 18.38
N PRO A 82 -0.50 -8.11 19.55
CA PRO A 82 0.53 -7.37 20.27
C PRO A 82 1.82 -7.16 19.46
N PRO A 83 2.64 -6.14 19.79
CA PRO A 83 3.86 -5.78 19.04
C PRO A 83 4.85 -6.93 18.82
N TRP A 84 5.00 -7.82 19.81
CA TRP A 84 5.90 -8.97 19.73
C TRP A 84 5.33 -10.14 18.90
N LYS A 85 4.06 -10.06 18.51
CA LYS A 85 3.35 -11.08 17.73
C LYS A 85 2.96 -10.61 16.34
N CYS A 86 2.52 -9.37 16.14
CA CYS A 86 1.96 -8.91 14.86
C CYS A 86 2.94 -9.06 13.69
N MET A 87 4.24 -8.86 13.90
CA MET A 87 5.28 -9.02 12.88
C MET A 87 6.07 -10.34 13.00
N SER A 88 5.62 -11.29 13.83
CA SER A 88 6.29 -12.59 13.94
C SER A 88 6.01 -13.43 12.70
N LYS A 89 6.99 -14.23 12.27
CA LYS A 89 6.90 -15.09 11.08
C LYS A 89 5.68 -16.02 11.09
N GLU A 90 5.20 -16.41 12.26
CA GLU A 90 4.06 -17.33 12.46
C GLU A 90 2.72 -16.64 12.24
N ASN A 91 2.66 -15.31 12.42
CA ASN A 91 1.45 -14.50 12.26
C ASN A 91 1.40 -13.74 10.94
N LEU A 92 2.45 -13.82 10.12
CA LEU A 92 2.46 -13.32 8.75
C LEU A 92 1.68 -14.31 7.86
N MET A 93 0.60 -13.82 7.25
CA MET A 93 -0.22 -14.63 6.35
C MET A 93 0.30 -14.48 4.93
N LEU A 94 0.98 -15.49 4.39
CA LEU A 94 1.31 -15.54 2.97
C LEU A 94 0.04 -15.86 2.18
N THR A 95 -0.59 -14.83 1.61
CA THR A 95 -1.85 -14.99 0.86
C THR A 95 -1.61 -15.48 -0.56
N LEU A 96 -0.57 -14.97 -1.21
CA LEU A 96 -0.19 -15.33 -2.56
C LEU A 96 1.31 -15.48 -2.67
N LEU A 97 1.75 -16.44 -3.48
CA LEU A 97 3.13 -16.55 -3.92
C LEU A 97 3.12 -16.61 -5.44
N ILE A 98 3.61 -15.55 -6.09
CA ILE A 98 3.62 -15.42 -7.55
C ILE A 98 5.03 -15.74 -8.04
N PRO A 99 5.28 -16.96 -8.56
CA PRO A 99 6.57 -17.30 -9.14
C PRO A 99 6.68 -16.78 -10.56
N GLY A 100 7.90 -16.43 -10.98
CA GLY A 100 8.14 -16.10 -12.37
C GLY A 100 9.61 -15.86 -12.66
N PRO A 101 10.06 -16.05 -13.91
CA PRO A 101 11.40 -15.60 -14.29
C PRO A 101 11.53 -14.06 -14.23
N LYS A 102 10.42 -13.32 -14.21
CA LYS A 102 10.35 -11.86 -14.22
C LYS A 102 9.21 -11.38 -13.31
N GLN A 103 9.25 -10.11 -12.94
CA GLN A 103 8.15 -9.44 -12.23
C GLN A 103 6.81 -9.60 -12.97
N PRO A 104 5.68 -9.67 -12.26
CA PRO A 104 4.36 -9.92 -12.86
C PRO A 104 3.98 -8.81 -13.86
N GLY A 105 4.27 -7.54 -13.54
CA GLY A 105 3.76 -6.40 -14.32
C GLY A 105 2.23 -6.41 -14.31
N ASN A 106 1.58 -6.20 -15.46
CA ASN A 106 0.11 -6.20 -15.58
C ASN A 106 -0.57 -7.53 -15.21
N ASP A 107 0.17 -8.63 -15.10
CA ASP A 107 -0.42 -9.90 -14.64
C ASP A 107 -0.73 -9.86 -13.13
N ILE A 108 -0.19 -8.89 -12.37
CA ILE A 108 -0.38 -8.79 -10.92
C ILE A 108 -1.86 -8.63 -10.55
N ASP A 109 -2.63 -7.89 -11.34
CA ASP A 109 -4.06 -7.65 -11.09
C ASP A 109 -4.86 -8.96 -11.16
N VAL A 110 -4.49 -9.86 -12.07
CA VAL A 110 -5.12 -11.18 -12.21
C VAL A 110 -4.81 -12.06 -10.99
N TYR A 111 -3.58 -12.01 -10.49
CA TYR A 111 -3.20 -12.78 -9.31
C TYR A 111 -3.82 -12.23 -8.01
N LEU A 112 -3.98 -10.90 -7.91
CA LEU A 112 -4.55 -10.25 -6.73
C LEU A 112 -6.07 -10.36 -6.65
N GLN A 113 -6.76 -10.61 -7.77
CA GLN A 113 -8.22 -10.67 -7.83
C GLN A 113 -8.87 -11.48 -6.69
N PRO A 114 -8.51 -12.75 -6.42
CA PRO A 114 -9.13 -13.52 -5.33
C PRO A 114 -8.92 -12.87 -3.95
N LEU A 115 -7.72 -12.31 -3.69
CA LEU A 115 -7.46 -11.61 -2.44
C LEU A 115 -8.28 -10.33 -2.32
N ILE A 116 -8.46 -9.60 -3.42
CA ILE A 116 -9.30 -8.40 -3.46
C ILE A 116 -10.76 -8.76 -3.21
N ASP A 117 -11.25 -9.86 -3.76
CA ASP A 117 -12.60 -10.35 -3.55
C ASP A 117 -12.83 -10.70 -2.07
N ASP A 118 -11.92 -11.45 -1.44
CA ASP A 118 -11.97 -11.77 -0.01
C ASP A 118 -11.96 -10.51 0.87
N LEU A 119 -11.09 -9.54 0.56
CA LEU A 119 -11.01 -8.27 1.29
C LEU A 119 -12.30 -7.44 1.13
N ASN A 120 -12.91 -7.47 -0.06
CA ASN A 120 -14.20 -6.82 -0.30
C ASN A 120 -15.33 -7.51 0.45
N GLU A 121 -15.35 -8.84 0.52
CA GLU A 121 -16.33 -9.61 1.29
C GLU A 121 -16.22 -9.26 2.78
N LEU A 122 -15.01 -9.34 3.34
CA LEU A 122 -14.72 -8.99 4.74
C LEU A 122 -15.13 -7.55 5.08
N TRP A 123 -14.92 -6.61 4.16
CA TRP A 123 -15.28 -5.21 4.40
C TRP A 123 -16.78 -4.93 4.23
N ARG A 124 -17.43 -5.49 3.21
CA ARG A 124 -18.84 -5.16 2.89
C ARG A 124 -19.81 -5.96 3.74
N THR A 125 -19.65 -7.28 3.73
CA THR A 125 -20.58 -8.23 4.35
C THR A 125 -20.05 -8.68 5.71
N GLY A 126 -18.76 -8.99 5.79
CA GLY A 126 -18.18 -9.74 6.90
C GLY A 126 -18.44 -11.25 6.77
N VAL A 127 -17.83 -12.01 7.68
CA VAL A 127 -17.97 -13.47 7.75
C VAL A 127 -18.32 -13.87 9.18
N GLU A 128 -19.23 -14.82 9.35
CA GLU A 128 -19.59 -15.32 10.67
C GLU A 128 -18.42 -16.13 11.26
N VAL A 129 -17.96 -15.75 12.45
CA VAL A 129 -16.85 -16.40 13.14
C VAL A 129 -17.28 -16.71 14.57
N TYR A 130 -16.93 -17.93 15.02
CA TYR A 130 -17.06 -18.33 16.41
C TYR A 130 -15.87 -17.81 17.22
N ASP A 131 -16.16 -17.12 18.32
CA ASP A 131 -15.18 -16.67 19.30
C ASP A 131 -15.14 -17.60 20.52
N ALA A 132 -13.98 -18.24 20.73
CA ALA A 132 -13.75 -19.10 21.88
C ALA A 132 -13.72 -18.34 23.21
N SER A 133 -13.40 -17.03 23.23
CA SER A 133 -13.34 -16.22 24.45
C SER A 133 -14.74 -15.88 24.97
N SER A 134 -15.62 -15.36 24.10
CA SER A 134 -17.02 -15.05 24.45
C SER A 134 -17.98 -16.24 24.34
N ASN A 135 -17.55 -17.35 23.73
CA ASN A 135 -18.38 -18.53 23.47
C ASN A 135 -19.64 -18.18 22.63
N SER A 136 -19.48 -17.28 21.67
CA SER A 136 -20.54 -16.74 20.82
C SER A 136 -20.07 -16.56 19.37
N THR A 137 -21.01 -16.46 18.43
CA THR A 137 -20.69 -16.07 17.05
C THR A 137 -20.84 -14.58 16.87
N PHE A 138 -19.97 -13.99 16.05
CA PHE A 138 -20.03 -12.59 15.67
C PHE A 138 -19.71 -12.44 14.18
N ASN A 139 -20.10 -11.31 13.60
CA ASN A 139 -19.80 -11.01 12.21
C ASN A 139 -18.44 -10.30 12.11
N LEU A 140 -17.41 -11.05 11.72
CA LEU A 140 -16.07 -10.54 11.58
C LEU A 140 -15.94 -9.69 10.31
N LYS A 141 -15.51 -8.45 10.48
CA LYS A 141 -15.13 -7.57 9.37
C LYS A 141 -13.63 -7.29 9.40
N ALA A 142 -13.07 -6.93 8.25
CA ALA A 142 -11.69 -6.50 8.15
C ALA A 142 -11.54 -5.27 7.27
N ILE A 143 -10.54 -4.44 7.57
CA ILE A 143 -10.14 -3.29 6.76
C ILE A 143 -8.65 -3.37 6.41
N LEU A 144 -8.31 -3.07 5.17
CA LEU A 144 -6.93 -2.91 4.73
C LEU A 144 -6.48 -1.47 5.00
N MET A 145 -5.55 -1.27 5.94
CA MET A 145 -5.10 0.07 6.35
C MET A 145 -4.12 0.68 5.35
N TRP A 146 -3.13 -0.10 4.91
CA TRP A 146 -2.07 0.38 4.02
C TRP A 146 -1.35 -0.76 3.31
N THR A 147 -0.59 -0.39 2.28
CA THR A 147 0.34 -1.28 1.59
C THR A 147 1.80 -0.94 1.93
N ILE A 148 2.63 -1.96 2.12
CA ILE A 148 4.07 -1.85 2.36
C ILE A 148 4.80 -2.40 1.14
N ASN A 149 5.44 -1.51 0.41
CA ASN A 149 6.07 -1.83 -0.85
C ASN A 149 7.23 -0.86 -1.09
N ASP A 150 8.24 -1.29 -1.86
CA ASP A 150 9.19 -0.34 -2.40
C ASP A 150 8.54 0.48 -3.53
N PHE A 151 9.28 1.46 -4.05
CA PHE A 151 8.74 2.38 -5.05
C PHE A 151 8.40 1.69 -6.39
N PRO A 152 9.23 0.77 -6.93
CA PRO A 152 8.82 -0.02 -8.09
C PRO A 152 7.59 -0.90 -7.86
N ALA A 153 7.51 -1.60 -6.72
CA ALA A 153 6.35 -2.44 -6.38
C ALA A 153 5.08 -1.62 -6.20
N TYR A 154 5.19 -0.39 -5.66
CA TYR A 154 4.07 0.55 -5.60
C TYR A 154 3.42 0.76 -6.97
N GLY A 155 4.23 0.93 -8.02
CA GLY A 155 3.72 1.16 -9.37
C GLY A 155 2.96 -0.04 -9.93
N ASN A 156 3.41 -1.25 -9.60
CA ASN A 156 2.70 -2.47 -9.98
C ASN A 156 1.39 -2.64 -9.21
N LEU A 157 1.36 -2.36 -7.89
CA LEU A 157 0.18 -2.56 -7.04
C LEU A 157 -0.88 -1.46 -7.20
N ALA A 158 -0.45 -0.20 -7.29
CA ALA A 158 -1.34 0.96 -7.30
C ALA A 158 -1.60 1.51 -8.71
N GLY A 159 -1.05 0.87 -9.75
CA GLY A 159 -1.13 1.36 -11.14
C GLY A 159 -0.48 2.74 -11.35
N CYS A 160 0.33 3.20 -10.39
CA CYS A 160 0.91 4.53 -10.43
C CYS A 160 2.13 4.59 -11.36
N CYS A 161 2.29 5.73 -12.02
CA CYS A 161 3.51 6.00 -12.78
C CYS A 161 4.68 6.14 -11.79
N VAL A 162 5.61 5.18 -11.78
CA VAL A 162 6.80 5.18 -10.92
C VAL A 162 8.10 5.44 -11.70
N LYS A 163 7.95 5.79 -12.98
CA LYS A 163 9.05 6.10 -13.90
C LYS A 163 8.75 7.43 -14.61
N ASP A 164 9.79 8.03 -15.15
CA ASP A 164 9.70 9.22 -16.00
C ASP A 164 9.21 10.51 -15.34
N ARG A 165 8.20 11.17 -15.88
CA ARG A 165 7.90 12.57 -15.59
C ARG A 165 6.98 12.74 -14.37
N TYR A 166 6.14 11.74 -14.11
CA TYR A 166 5.02 11.82 -13.18
C TYR A 166 5.18 10.84 -12.03
N VAL A 167 6.41 10.69 -11.52
CA VAL A 167 6.72 9.65 -10.54
C VAL A 167 6.05 9.85 -9.19
N CYS A 168 5.79 11.09 -8.77
CA CYS A 168 5.34 11.34 -7.41
C CYS A 168 3.84 11.01 -7.30
N PRO A 169 3.44 9.99 -6.51
CA PRO A 169 2.03 9.60 -6.42
C PRO A 169 1.15 10.70 -5.81
N ALA A 170 1.72 11.47 -4.87
CA ALA A 170 1.02 12.59 -4.25
C ALA A 170 0.83 13.78 -5.20
N CYS A 171 1.79 14.04 -6.10
CA CYS A 171 1.70 15.15 -7.05
C CYS A 171 0.97 14.77 -8.35
N GLY A 172 1.02 13.49 -8.75
CA GLY A 172 0.52 12.99 -10.01
C GLY A 172 1.01 13.82 -11.20
N LEU A 173 0.06 14.30 -12.01
CA LEU A 173 0.33 15.17 -13.17
C LEU A 173 1.00 16.51 -12.80
N LYS A 174 0.89 16.96 -11.54
CA LYS A 174 1.53 18.19 -11.04
C LYS A 174 2.97 17.96 -10.58
N THR A 175 3.53 16.77 -10.81
CA THR A 175 4.95 16.48 -10.51
C THR A 175 5.84 17.45 -11.28
N CYS A 176 6.62 18.24 -10.56
CA CYS A 176 7.61 19.14 -11.16
C CYS A 176 8.86 18.35 -11.53
N SER A 177 9.00 18.05 -12.81
CA SER A 177 10.13 17.30 -13.34
C SER A 177 10.67 17.87 -14.64
N GLU A 178 11.99 17.81 -14.76
CA GLU A 178 12.75 18.31 -15.89
C GLU A 178 13.69 17.22 -16.39
N ARG A 179 13.80 17.08 -17.71
CA ARG A 179 14.79 16.18 -18.32
C ARG A 179 16.02 16.97 -18.68
N LEU A 180 17.14 16.70 -18.01
CA LEU A 180 18.40 17.35 -18.29
C LEU A 180 18.89 16.99 -19.69
N LYS A 181 19.14 18.00 -20.53
CA LYS A 181 19.49 17.85 -21.95
C LYS A 181 20.70 16.92 -22.18
N PHE A 182 21.75 17.07 -21.37
CA PHE A 182 23.03 16.39 -21.57
C PHE A 182 23.08 15.01 -20.92
N SER A 183 22.64 14.88 -19.66
CA SER A 183 22.65 13.59 -18.95
C SER A 183 21.48 12.68 -19.31
N LYS A 184 20.44 13.23 -19.98
CA LYS A 184 19.18 12.56 -20.30
C LYS A 184 18.48 11.97 -19.07
N LYS A 185 18.77 12.51 -17.87
CA LYS A 185 18.13 12.12 -16.60
C LYS A 185 16.96 13.03 -16.29
N ASN A 186 15.91 12.48 -15.71
CA ASN A 186 14.83 13.26 -15.14
C ASN A 186 15.22 13.68 -13.71
N VAL A 187 15.05 14.95 -13.39
CA VAL A 187 15.24 15.52 -12.05
C VAL A 187 13.92 16.10 -11.55
N TYR A 188 13.71 16.06 -10.24
CA TYR A 188 12.47 16.49 -9.60
C TYR A 188 12.75 17.68 -8.69
N LEU A 189 12.38 18.87 -9.13
CA LEU A 189 12.83 20.13 -8.52
C LEU A 189 11.75 20.79 -7.64
N GLY A 190 10.54 20.24 -7.60
CA GLY A 190 9.40 20.79 -6.85
C GLY A 190 9.41 20.56 -5.34
N HIS A 191 10.51 20.10 -4.74
CA HIS A 191 10.59 19.75 -3.32
C HIS A 191 10.37 20.97 -2.39
N ARG A 192 10.73 22.17 -2.83
CA ARG A 192 10.54 23.41 -2.05
C ARG A 192 9.08 23.80 -1.85
N ARG A 193 8.17 23.31 -2.70
CA ARG A 193 6.72 23.57 -2.61
C ARG A 193 6.09 23.01 -1.33
N PHE A 194 6.76 22.09 -0.65
CA PHE A 194 6.30 21.49 0.60
C PHE A 194 6.72 22.29 1.84
N LEU A 195 7.58 23.28 1.69
CA LEU A 195 8.01 24.16 2.79
C LEU A 195 6.97 25.25 3.05
N PRO A 196 6.91 25.86 4.25
CA PRO A 196 6.11 27.05 4.51
C PRO A 196 6.40 28.18 3.52
N MET A 197 5.40 29.02 3.21
CA MET A 197 5.56 30.09 2.19
C MET A 197 6.65 31.11 2.52
N ASN A 198 6.87 31.38 3.81
CA ASN A 198 7.91 32.28 4.29
C ASN A 198 9.28 31.61 4.48
N HIS A 199 9.43 30.33 4.13
CA HIS A 199 10.67 29.58 4.38
C HIS A 199 11.84 30.07 3.52
N THR A 200 13.01 30.31 4.11
CA THR A 200 14.18 30.89 3.44
C THR A 200 14.61 30.12 2.18
N LEU A 201 14.60 28.78 2.24
CA LEU A 201 14.94 27.93 1.08
C LEU A 201 14.06 28.17 -0.16
N ARG A 202 12.83 28.70 -0.01
CA ARG A 202 12.00 29.08 -1.16
C ARG A 202 12.59 30.28 -1.93
N LYS A 203 13.30 31.17 -1.25
CA LYS A 203 13.92 32.38 -1.83
C LYS A 203 15.35 32.15 -2.34
N MET A 204 15.98 31.03 -1.97
CA MET A 204 17.35 30.69 -2.38
C MET A 204 17.42 30.23 -3.84
N ASN A 205 17.24 31.15 -4.78
CA ASN A 205 17.30 30.89 -6.22
C ASN A 205 18.73 30.51 -6.69
N SER A 206 19.75 31.23 -6.21
CA SER A 206 21.14 31.13 -6.67
C SER A 206 21.83 29.82 -6.32
N TRP A 207 21.46 29.19 -5.20
CA TRP A 207 22.03 27.91 -4.75
C TRP A 207 21.29 26.69 -5.30
N LEU A 208 20.11 26.88 -5.88
CA LEU A 208 19.21 25.79 -6.28
C LEU A 208 18.92 25.86 -7.78
N ASN A 209 17.66 25.95 -8.17
CA ASN A 209 17.22 25.84 -9.57
C ASN A 209 17.10 27.20 -10.29
N GLY A 210 17.73 28.26 -9.77
CA GLY A 210 17.73 29.59 -10.39
C GLY A 210 16.40 30.36 -10.27
N ALA A 211 15.41 29.83 -9.54
CA ALA A 211 14.10 30.46 -9.39
C ALA A 211 13.66 30.51 -7.92
N GLU A 212 12.93 31.55 -7.55
CA GLU A 212 12.20 31.58 -6.28
C GLU A 212 10.96 30.66 -6.38
N GLU A 213 10.65 29.95 -5.29
CA GLU A 213 9.51 29.03 -5.22
C GLU A 213 8.29 29.72 -4.59
N THR A 214 7.41 30.21 -5.44
CA THR A 214 6.13 30.84 -5.04
C THR A 214 4.94 29.91 -5.13
N ALA A 215 5.09 28.69 -5.69
CA ALA A 215 3.95 27.80 -5.88
C ALA A 215 3.54 27.11 -4.58
N ASP A 216 2.24 26.88 -4.46
CA ASP A 216 1.67 26.09 -3.36
C ASP A 216 2.05 24.62 -3.45
N LYS A 217 2.00 23.96 -2.29
CA LYS A 217 2.09 22.49 -2.21
C LYS A 217 1.02 21.88 -3.14
N PRO A 218 1.38 20.89 -3.98
CA PRO A 218 0.39 20.16 -4.77
C PRO A 218 -0.72 19.59 -3.88
N ARG A 219 -1.99 19.80 -4.28
CA ARG A 219 -3.14 19.17 -3.62
C ARG A 219 -3.04 17.65 -3.80
N ILE A 220 -3.19 16.93 -2.69
CA ILE A 220 -3.32 15.47 -2.70
C ILE A 220 -4.70 15.14 -3.30
N ILE A 221 -4.71 14.28 -4.31
CA ILE A 221 -5.94 13.84 -4.97
C ILE A 221 -6.68 12.89 -4.03
N SER A 222 -8.00 13.05 -3.90
CA SER A 222 -8.82 12.17 -3.06
C SER A 222 -9.03 10.80 -3.72
N GLY A 223 -9.30 9.76 -2.94
CA GLY A 223 -9.59 8.43 -3.49
C GLY A 223 -10.77 8.41 -4.46
N LYS A 224 -11.79 9.28 -4.26
CA LYS A 224 -12.93 9.42 -5.18
C LYS A 224 -12.50 9.98 -6.54
N GLU A 225 -11.64 11.00 -6.55
CA GLU A 225 -11.11 11.58 -7.78
C GLU A 225 -10.17 10.62 -8.52
N VAL A 226 -9.34 9.87 -7.79
CA VAL A 226 -8.51 8.81 -8.38
C VAL A 226 -9.40 7.75 -9.04
N ARG A 227 -10.45 7.28 -8.35
CA ARG A 227 -11.38 6.30 -8.89
C ARG A 227 -12.05 6.78 -10.19
N LEU A 228 -12.55 8.02 -10.20
CA LEU A 228 -13.14 8.63 -11.40
C LEU A 228 -12.14 8.73 -12.55
N ALA A 229 -10.90 9.15 -12.27
CA ALA A 229 -9.85 9.20 -13.29
C ALA A 229 -9.51 7.81 -13.85
N CYS A 230 -9.59 6.76 -13.04
CA CYS A 230 -9.37 5.38 -13.48
C CYS A 230 -10.54 4.80 -14.28
N GLU A 231 -11.79 5.26 -14.06
CA GLU A 231 -12.96 4.80 -14.83
C GLU A 231 -12.87 5.17 -16.32
N GLU A 232 -12.13 6.23 -16.67
CA GLU A 232 -11.89 6.65 -18.05
C GLU A 232 -10.75 5.86 -18.74
N VAL A 233 -10.02 5.01 -17.99
CA VAL A 233 -8.88 4.25 -18.51
C VAL A 233 -9.33 2.86 -18.92
N GLU A 234 -9.16 2.54 -20.21
CA GLU A 234 -9.35 1.18 -20.71
C GLU A 234 -8.19 0.30 -20.23
N ASN A 235 -8.48 -0.67 -19.36
CA ASN A 235 -7.45 -1.53 -18.78
C ASN A 235 -7.32 -2.87 -19.54
N ASP A 236 -6.13 -3.13 -20.08
CA ASP A 236 -5.76 -4.42 -20.66
C ASP A 236 -5.20 -5.34 -19.57
N PHE A 237 -6.05 -6.20 -19.00
CA PHE A 237 -5.63 -7.16 -17.99
C PHE A 237 -4.72 -8.25 -18.58
N GLY A 238 -3.60 -8.49 -17.91
CA GLY A 238 -2.62 -9.49 -18.28
C GLY A 238 -1.82 -9.18 -19.56
N LYS A 239 -0.83 -10.02 -19.86
CA LYS A 239 -0.03 -9.89 -21.08
C LYS A 239 -0.79 -10.36 -22.32
N LYS A 240 -1.01 -9.46 -23.29
CA LYS A 240 -1.44 -9.83 -24.65
C LYS A 240 -0.47 -10.86 -25.23
N LYS A 241 -0.97 -12.02 -25.68
CA LYS A 241 -0.15 -12.99 -26.43
C LYS A 241 0.40 -12.27 -27.66
N LYS A 242 1.72 -12.16 -27.76
CA LYS A 242 2.34 -11.76 -29.03
C LYS A 242 1.91 -12.80 -30.07
N MET A 243 1.12 -12.40 -31.07
CA MET A 243 0.99 -13.19 -32.29
C MET A 243 2.40 -13.47 -32.77
N GLY A 244 2.77 -14.75 -32.81
CA GLY A 244 4.06 -15.17 -33.35
C GLY A 244 4.16 -14.60 -34.76
N LYS A 245 5.24 -13.87 -35.06
CA LYS A 245 5.57 -13.58 -36.46
C LYS A 245 5.72 -14.93 -37.13
N GLU A 246 4.81 -15.28 -38.04
CA GLU A 246 5.01 -16.39 -38.95
C GLU A 246 6.37 -16.20 -39.60
N ARG A 247 7.27 -17.17 -39.39
CA ARG A 247 8.48 -17.25 -40.19
C ARG A 247 8.01 -17.48 -41.62
N LYS A 248 8.17 -16.48 -42.49
CA LYS A 248 8.10 -16.72 -43.93
C LYS A 248 9.16 -17.78 -44.24
N ILE A 249 8.69 -18.96 -44.63
CA ILE A 249 9.48 -20.04 -45.20
C ILE A 249 9.99 -19.57 -46.56
#